data_AF-A0AAE0UL51-F1
#
_entry.id   AF-A0AAE0UL51-F1
#
_cell.length_a   1.000
_cell.length_b   1.000
_cell.length_c   1.000
_cell.angle_alpha   90.00
_cell.angle_beta   90.00
_cell.angle_gamma   90.00
#
_symmetry.space_group_name_H-M   'P 1'
#
loop_
_entity.id
_entity.type
_entity.pdbx_description
1 polymer ?
#
loop_
_entity_poly.entity_id
_entity_poly.type
_entity_poly.pdbx_seq_one_letter_code
_entity_poly.pdbx_strand_id
1 'polypeptide(L)'
;MVTVVNESSILSTVGSEVDLRTLRAVRVLRPLKLVSGIPSLQVVLKSIMKAMIPLLQIGVLLFVAILMFAIIGLEFYSGKFHKACYDNVTGELLDDQLCGDELPARVCPSGSVCIDKWLGPNYGITQFDNILFAVLTVFQCITMEGWTDMLYYSNDALGSTWNWLYYVPLIIIGSFFMLNLVLGVLSGEFAKERERVENRSEFLKLRRQQQIERELDGYLEWICKA
;
A
#
# COMPACT_ATOMS: atom_id res chain seq x y z
N MET A 1 45.45 -6.00 -23.81
CA MET A 1 45.16 -4.57 -24.00
C MET A 1 43.80 -4.33 -23.36
N VAL A 2 43.80 -3.83 -22.14
CA VAL A 2 42.59 -3.54 -21.35
C VAL A 2 42.07 -2.19 -21.82
N THR A 3 40.86 -2.13 -22.36
CA THR A 3 40.16 -0.86 -22.64
C THR A 3 38.90 -0.80 -21.78
N VAL A 4 39.03 0.06 -20.77
CA VAL A 4 38.07 0.59 -19.82
C VAL A 4 36.70 0.88 -20.44
N VAL A 5 35.64 0.30 -19.85
CA VAL A 5 34.24 0.73 -20.06
C VAL A 5 34.05 2.01 -19.25
N ASN A 6 33.78 3.12 -19.94
CA ASN A 6 33.62 4.45 -19.34
C ASN A 6 32.18 4.60 -18.80
N GLU A 7 32.02 5.04 -17.56
CA GLU A 7 30.76 5.19 -16.81
C GLU A 7 29.75 6.19 -17.40
N SER A 8 30.02 6.78 -18.57
CA SER A 8 29.22 7.86 -19.15
C SER A 8 28.02 7.40 -19.99
N SER A 9 27.82 6.09 -20.23
CA SER A 9 26.74 5.59 -21.10
C SER A 9 25.42 5.27 -20.39
N ILE A 10 25.38 5.31 -19.06
CA ILE A 10 24.13 5.07 -18.27
C ILE A 10 23.34 6.38 -18.09
N LEU A 11 23.97 7.55 -18.31
CA LEU A 11 23.35 8.86 -18.09
C LEU A 11 22.64 9.44 -19.33
N SER A 12 22.85 8.87 -20.53
CA SER A 12 22.28 9.42 -21.78
C SER A 12 20.84 9.00 -22.08
N THR A 13 20.24 8.10 -21.29
CA THR A 13 18.85 7.63 -21.51
C THR A 13 17.84 8.26 -20.52
N VAL A 14 18.29 9.11 -19.60
CA VAL A 14 17.42 9.84 -18.63
C VAL A 14 17.20 11.31 -19.08
N GLY A 15 17.74 11.69 -20.25
CA GLY A 15 18.01 13.09 -20.61
C GLY A 15 17.02 13.83 -21.51
N SER A 16 15.79 13.36 -21.73
CA SER A 16 14.88 14.07 -22.65
C SER A 16 13.40 13.86 -22.30
N GLU A 17 12.90 14.61 -21.31
CA GLU A 17 11.49 15.07 -21.14
C GLU A 17 11.16 15.62 -19.73
N VAL A 18 12.15 15.94 -18.88
CA VAL A 18 11.86 16.65 -17.63
C VAL A 18 11.54 18.12 -17.94
N ASP A 19 10.30 18.38 -18.34
CA ASP A 19 9.75 19.70 -18.65
C ASP A 19 9.96 20.62 -17.43
N LEU A 20 10.68 21.74 -17.59
CA LEU A 20 10.99 22.70 -16.51
C LEU A 20 9.72 23.26 -15.83
N ARG A 21 8.54 23.05 -16.43
CA ARG A 21 7.23 23.27 -15.82
C ARG A 21 6.96 22.35 -14.62
N THR A 22 7.37 21.08 -14.67
CA THR A 22 7.22 20.13 -13.54
C THR A 22 8.09 20.51 -12.34
N LEU A 23 9.28 21.08 -12.56
CA LEU A 23 10.13 21.62 -11.47
C LEU A 23 9.50 22.81 -10.75
N ARG A 24 8.53 23.52 -11.36
CA ARG A 24 7.76 24.57 -10.67
C ARG A 24 6.75 23.98 -9.69
N ALA A 25 6.33 22.72 -9.85
CA ALA A 25 5.47 22.01 -8.89
C ALA A 25 6.16 21.76 -7.55
N VAL A 26 7.50 21.74 -7.50
CA VAL A 26 8.28 21.67 -6.25
C VAL A 26 7.95 22.83 -5.30
N ARG A 27 7.44 23.96 -5.83
CA ARG A 27 6.95 25.08 -5.01
C ARG A 27 5.74 24.70 -4.15
N VAL A 28 5.01 23.63 -4.47
CA VAL A 28 3.92 23.08 -3.65
C VAL A 28 4.43 22.47 -2.33
N LEU A 29 5.73 22.15 -2.23
CA LEU A 29 6.38 21.69 -1.00
C LEU A 29 6.81 22.84 -0.09
N ARG A 30 6.71 24.11 -0.52
CA ARG A 30 7.06 25.27 0.32
C ARG A 30 6.30 25.32 1.66
N PRO A 31 5.01 24.95 1.75
CA PRO A 31 4.32 24.84 3.03
C PRO A 31 4.97 23.83 4.01
N LEU A 32 5.69 22.82 3.53
CA LEU A 32 6.43 21.89 4.40
C LEU A 32 7.60 22.60 5.13
N LYS A 33 8.12 23.72 4.61
CA LYS A 33 9.10 24.55 5.34
C LYS A 33 8.49 25.29 6.55
N LEU A 34 7.17 25.53 6.58
CA LEU A 34 6.52 26.05 7.78
C LEU A 34 6.57 25.01 8.92
N VAL A 35 6.55 23.73 8.56
CA VAL A 35 6.67 22.63 9.52
C VAL A 35 8.05 22.57 10.16
N SER A 36 9.10 22.85 9.40
CA SER A 36 10.46 22.95 9.97
C SER A 36 10.72 24.29 10.67
N GLY A 37 9.90 25.32 10.46
CA GLY A 37 10.00 26.60 11.17
C GLY A 37 9.34 26.61 12.55
N ILE A 38 8.31 25.78 12.78
CA ILE A 38 7.55 25.73 14.05
C ILE A 38 7.98 24.50 14.85
N PRO A 39 8.67 24.66 16.00
CA PRO A 39 9.20 23.54 16.78
C PRO A 39 8.12 22.57 17.27
N SER A 40 6.90 23.05 17.52
CA SER A 40 5.76 22.22 17.95
C SER A 40 5.36 21.16 16.92
N LEU A 41 5.42 21.50 15.62
CA LEU A 41 5.00 20.58 14.55
C LEU A 41 6.10 19.55 14.23
N GLN A 42 7.37 19.92 14.43
CA GLN A 42 8.51 18.98 14.33
C GLN A 42 8.40 17.84 15.34
N VAL A 43 7.95 18.12 16.57
CA VAL A 43 7.75 17.10 17.61
C VAL A 43 6.68 16.08 17.19
N VAL A 44 5.59 16.56 16.59
CA VAL A 44 4.51 15.69 16.08
C VAL A 44 5.02 14.81 14.94
N LEU A 45 5.69 15.40 13.94
CA LEU A 45 6.20 14.65 12.78
C LEU A 45 7.26 13.61 13.18
N LYS A 46 8.18 13.96 14.08
CA LYS A 46 9.17 13.03 14.63
C LYS A 46 8.52 11.88 15.39
N SER A 47 7.40 12.15 16.07
CA SER A 47 6.61 11.12 16.76
C SER A 47 5.94 10.15 15.79
N ILE A 48 5.40 10.65 14.66
CA ILE A 48 4.82 9.82 13.59
C ILE A 48 5.90 8.94 12.95
N MET A 49 7.07 9.51 12.62
CA MET A 49 8.15 8.71 12.04
C MET A 49 8.63 7.59 12.97
N LYS A 50 8.68 7.83 14.28
CA LYS A 50 9.03 6.79 15.26
C LYS A 50 7.97 5.69 15.33
N ALA A 51 6.68 6.02 15.16
CA ALA A 51 5.58 5.07 15.15
C ALA A 51 5.52 4.23 13.86
N MET A 52 6.05 4.72 12.74
CA MET A 52 6.06 4.02 11.45
C MET A 52 7.07 2.87 11.39
N ILE A 53 8.16 2.92 12.15
CA ILE A 53 9.22 1.88 12.17
C ILE A 53 8.67 0.48 12.52
N PRO A 54 7.91 0.26 13.61
CA PRO A 54 7.35 -1.06 13.91
C PRO A 54 6.33 -1.53 12.86
N LEU A 55 5.60 -0.60 12.23
CA LEU A 55 4.64 -0.92 11.17
C LEU A 55 5.31 -1.39 9.89
N LEU A 56 6.52 -0.91 9.61
CA LEU A 56 7.28 -1.29 8.44
C LEU A 56 7.60 -2.79 8.42
N GLN A 57 7.80 -3.44 9.57
CA GLN A 57 8.04 -4.89 9.63
C GLN A 57 6.84 -5.70 9.15
N ILE A 58 5.63 -5.35 9.60
CA ILE A 58 4.38 -5.96 9.14
C ILE A 58 4.13 -5.61 7.67
N GLY A 59 4.41 -4.36 7.29
CA GLY A 59 4.29 -3.89 5.90
C GLY A 59 5.21 -4.63 4.92
N VAL A 60 6.44 -4.94 5.32
CA VAL A 60 7.37 -5.74 4.49
C VAL A 60 6.87 -7.16 4.32
N LEU A 61 6.35 -7.79 5.39
CA LEU A 61 5.75 -9.12 5.29
C LEU A 61 4.54 -9.12 4.34
N LEU A 62 3.67 -8.12 4.43
CA LEU A 62 2.54 -7.92 3.52
C LEU A 62 3.03 -7.72 2.08
N PHE A 63 4.06 -6.90 1.86
CA PHE A 63 4.60 -6.65 0.53
C PHE A 63 5.17 -7.93 -0.12
N VAL A 64 5.86 -8.77 0.66
CA VAL A 64 6.33 -10.08 0.16
C VAL A 64 5.15 -11.00 -0.19
N ALA A 65 4.09 -11.01 0.62
CA ALA A 65 2.89 -11.77 0.30
C ALA A 65 2.22 -11.26 -1.00
N ILE A 66 2.11 -9.94 -1.16
CA ILE A 66 1.61 -9.31 -2.39
C ILE A 66 2.45 -9.74 -3.60
N LEU A 67 3.77 -9.70 -3.49
CA LEU A 67 4.66 -10.13 -4.57
C LEU A 67 4.46 -11.60 -4.94
N MET A 68 4.29 -12.50 -3.96
CA MET A 68 4.02 -13.90 -4.25
C MET A 68 2.73 -14.09 -5.05
N PHE A 69 1.63 -13.47 -4.62
CA PHE A 69 0.36 -13.54 -5.35
C PHE A 69 0.43 -12.84 -6.71
N ALA A 70 1.17 -11.74 -6.82
CA ALA A 70 1.36 -11.04 -8.09
C ALA A 70 2.10 -11.90 -9.13
N ILE A 71 3.15 -12.63 -8.72
CA ILE A 71 3.86 -13.55 -9.62
C ILE A 71 2.95 -14.70 -10.04
N ILE A 72 2.20 -15.29 -9.10
CA ILE A 72 1.23 -16.35 -9.43
C ILE A 72 0.17 -15.81 -10.41
N GLY A 73 -0.39 -14.62 -10.14
CA GLY A 73 -1.37 -13.99 -11.02
C GLY A 73 -0.82 -13.68 -12.42
N LEU A 74 0.43 -13.22 -12.51
CA LEU A 74 1.13 -12.97 -13.77
C LEU A 74 1.15 -14.25 -14.64
N GLU A 75 1.58 -15.37 -14.06
CA GLU A 75 1.67 -16.65 -14.80
C GLU A 75 0.31 -17.16 -15.29
N PHE A 76 -0.77 -16.96 -14.50
CA PHE A 76 -2.10 -17.44 -14.86
C PHE A 76 -2.84 -16.52 -15.85
N TYR A 77 -2.67 -15.21 -15.70
CA TYR A 77 -3.54 -14.21 -16.34
C TYR A 77 -2.84 -13.32 -17.37
N SER A 78 -1.55 -13.51 -17.61
CA SER A 78 -0.78 -12.74 -18.61
C SER A 78 -1.45 -12.74 -19.98
N GLY A 79 -1.71 -11.55 -20.52
CA GLY A 79 -2.26 -11.31 -21.85
C GLY A 79 -3.75 -11.64 -22.01
N LYS A 80 -4.44 -12.05 -20.94
CA LYS A 80 -5.87 -12.42 -20.99
C LYS A 80 -6.80 -11.22 -20.86
N PHE A 81 -6.30 -10.11 -20.33
CA PHE A 81 -7.08 -8.92 -20.00
C PHE A 81 -7.23 -7.92 -21.16
N HIS A 82 -6.77 -8.30 -22.36
CA HIS A 82 -6.78 -7.47 -23.57
C HIS A 82 -7.84 -7.87 -24.60
N LYS A 83 -8.63 -8.90 -24.31
CA LYS A 83 -9.66 -9.42 -25.20
C LYS A 83 -11.02 -8.79 -24.92
N ALA A 84 -11.65 -8.23 -25.96
CA ALA A 84 -13.02 -7.72 -25.90
C ALA A 84 -13.79 -8.03 -27.19
N CYS A 85 -15.11 -7.86 -27.16
CA CYS A 85 -15.97 -8.13 -28.31
C CYS A 85 -16.01 -6.92 -29.27
N TYR A 86 -15.71 -7.18 -30.54
CA TYR A 86 -15.80 -6.20 -31.61
C TYR A 86 -16.81 -6.66 -32.65
N ASP A 87 -17.55 -5.72 -33.22
CA ASP A 87 -18.49 -6.01 -34.31
C ASP A 87 -17.72 -6.45 -35.57
N ASN A 88 -18.19 -7.52 -36.23
CA ASN A 88 -17.52 -8.10 -37.40
C ASN A 88 -17.61 -7.19 -38.65
N VAL A 89 -18.54 -6.23 -38.68
CA VAL A 89 -18.77 -5.33 -39.82
C VAL A 89 -18.17 -3.96 -39.58
N THR A 90 -18.43 -3.33 -38.43
CA THR A 90 -17.93 -1.97 -38.15
C THR A 90 -16.52 -1.97 -37.56
N GLY A 91 -16.10 -3.06 -36.90
CA GLY A 91 -14.83 -3.12 -36.18
C GLY A 91 -14.78 -2.20 -34.96
N GLU A 92 -15.95 -1.74 -34.48
CA GLU A 92 -16.09 -0.94 -33.28
C GLU A 92 -16.23 -1.84 -32.04
N LEU A 93 -15.81 -1.30 -30.89
CA LEU A 93 -15.92 -1.99 -29.60
C LEU A 93 -17.40 -2.03 -29.20
N LEU A 94 -17.93 -3.23 -28.98
CA LEU A 94 -19.35 -3.41 -28.64
C LEU A 94 -19.62 -3.07 -27.17
N ASP A 95 -18.71 -3.45 -26.29
CA ASP A 95 -18.85 -3.34 -24.83
C ASP A 95 -17.46 -3.36 -24.14
N ASP A 96 -17.33 -2.68 -23.01
CA ASP A 96 -16.13 -2.59 -22.17
C ASP A 96 -16.03 -3.81 -21.23
N GLN A 97 -16.29 -5.00 -21.76
CA GLN A 97 -16.25 -6.25 -21.01
C GLN A 97 -15.35 -7.28 -21.68
N LEU A 98 -14.73 -8.13 -20.87
CA LEU A 98 -13.80 -9.14 -21.35
C LEU A 98 -14.55 -10.25 -22.08
N CYS A 99 -13.87 -10.89 -23.02
CA CYS A 99 -14.36 -12.09 -23.70
C CYS A 99 -13.33 -13.21 -23.68
N GLY A 100 -13.82 -14.44 -23.78
CA GLY A 100 -13.03 -15.63 -24.03
C GLY A 100 -13.46 -16.33 -25.31
N ASP A 101 -12.61 -17.23 -25.78
CA ASP A 101 -12.79 -17.91 -27.06
C ASP A 101 -13.79 -19.09 -26.95
N GLU A 102 -13.89 -19.72 -25.78
CA GLU A 102 -14.70 -20.92 -25.54
C GLU A 102 -15.43 -20.87 -24.18
N LEU A 103 -16.56 -21.59 -24.06
CA LEU A 103 -17.25 -21.82 -22.78
C LEU A 103 -16.31 -22.56 -21.81
N PRO A 104 -16.25 -22.22 -20.51
CA PRO A 104 -17.19 -21.42 -19.73
C PRO A 104 -16.86 -19.92 -19.64
N ALA A 105 -15.92 -19.42 -20.44
CA ALA A 105 -15.67 -17.99 -20.54
C ALA A 105 -16.82 -17.28 -21.27
N ARG A 106 -16.87 -15.95 -21.17
CA ARG A 106 -17.90 -15.16 -21.83
C ARG A 106 -17.62 -15.11 -23.33
N VAL A 107 -18.49 -15.74 -24.11
CA VAL A 107 -18.45 -15.68 -25.57
C VAL A 107 -19.18 -14.46 -26.09
N CYS A 108 -18.68 -13.89 -27.19
CA CYS A 108 -19.29 -12.75 -27.84
C CYS A 108 -20.62 -13.12 -28.52
N PRO A 109 -21.61 -12.19 -28.59
CA PRO A 109 -22.87 -12.44 -29.27
C PRO A 109 -22.70 -12.64 -30.79
N SER A 110 -23.71 -13.26 -31.43
CA SER A 110 -23.70 -13.55 -32.86
C SER A 110 -23.46 -12.28 -33.69
N GLY A 111 -22.46 -12.29 -34.58
CA GLY A 111 -22.06 -11.13 -35.38
C GLY A 111 -20.89 -10.32 -34.81
N SER A 112 -20.36 -10.70 -33.65
CA SER A 112 -19.14 -10.10 -33.06
C SER A 112 -18.06 -11.15 -32.83
N VAL A 113 -16.80 -10.69 -32.82
CA VAL A 113 -15.60 -11.52 -32.65
C VAL A 113 -14.80 -11.05 -31.44
N CYS A 114 -14.24 -12.01 -30.70
CA CYS A 114 -13.37 -11.74 -29.56
C CYS A 114 -11.95 -11.48 -30.08
N ILE A 115 -11.44 -10.25 -29.91
CA ILE A 115 -10.09 -9.86 -30.38
C ILE A 115 -9.31 -9.16 -29.28
N ASP A 116 -7.98 -9.28 -29.31
CA ASP A 116 -7.01 -8.81 -28.34
C ASP A 116 -6.57 -7.35 -28.53
N LYS A 117 -7.45 -6.50 -29.09
CA LYS A 117 -7.16 -5.09 -29.41
C LYS A 117 -7.46 -4.14 -28.25
N TRP A 118 -8.11 -4.60 -27.19
CA TRP A 118 -8.58 -3.74 -26.11
C TRP A 118 -7.46 -3.40 -25.13
N LEU A 119 -7.44 -2.15 -24.66
CA LEU A 119 -6.43 -1.67 -23.71
C LEU A 119 -6.52 -2.40 -22.36
N GLY A 120 -7.70 -2.96 -22.04
CA GLY A 120 -7.99 -3.64 -20.79
C GLY A 120 -8.84 -2.80 -19.84
N PRO A 121 -9.32 -3.40 -18.74
CA PRO A 121 -10.18 -2.72 -17.79
C PRO A 121 -9.44 -1.56 -17.10
N ASN A 122 -10.20 -0.53 -16.69
CA ASN A 122 -9.67 0.69 -16.06
C ASN A 122 -8.54 1.35 -16.87
N TYR A 123 -8.73 1.49 -18.19
CA TYR A 123 -7.72 2.05 -19.12
C TYR A 123 -6.39 1.26 -19.11
N GLY A 124 -6.46 -0.06 -18.94
CA GLY A 124 -5.29 -0.93 -18.89
C GLY A 124 -4.47 -0.82 -17.60
N ILE A 125 -5.01 -0.25 -16.51
CA ILE A 125 -4.30 -0.21 -15.22
C ILE A 125 -4.40 -1.56 -14.50
N THR A 126 -5.57 -2.19 -14.54
CA THR A 126 -5.85 -3.47 -13.86
C THR A 126 -5.57 -4.63 -14.79
N GLN A 127 -4.32 -5.09 -14.82
CA GLN A 127 -3.82 -6.15 -15.70
C GLN A 127 -2.70 -6.97 -15.03
N PHE A 128 -2.39 -8.13 -15.59
CA PHE A 128 -1.38 -9.07 -15.10
C PHE A 128 -0.24 -9.31 -16.09
N ASP A 129 0.06 -8.35 -16.98
CA ASP A 129 1.10 -8.56 -18.00
C ASP A 129 2.48 -8.06 -17.54
N ASN A 130 2.49 -7.15 -16.56
CA ASN A 130 3.71 -6.63 -15.95
C ASN A 130 3.66 -6.78 -14.44
N ILE A 131 4.81 -7.08 -13.82
CA ILE A 131 4.89 -7.26 -12.36
C ILE A 131 4.38 -6.05 -11.58
N LEU A 132 4.63 -4.82 -12.05
CA LEU A 132 4.18 -3.61 -11.36
C LEU A 132 2.65 -3.47 -11.37
N PHE A 133 2.01 -3.71 -12.51
CA PHE A 133 0.55 -3.69 -12.64
C PHE A 133 -0.10 -4.87 -11.92
N ALA A 134 0.53 -6.04 -11.93
CA ALA A 134 0.10 -7.20 -11.16
C ALA A 134 0.13 -6.90 -9.65
N VAL A 135 1.22 -6.30 -9.14
CA VAL A 135 1.34 -5.87 -7.74
C VAL A 135 0.27 -4.83 -7.38
N LEU A 136 0.01 -3.85 -8.25
CA LEU A 136 -1.02 -2.84 -8.03
C LEU A 136 -2.43 -3.47 -7.96
N THR A 137 -2.72 -4.39 -8.88
CA THR A 137 -4.01 -5.08 -8.97
C THR A 137 -4.24 -6.01 -7.76
N VAL A 138 -3.20 -6.73 -7.33
CA VAL A 138 -3.24 -7.56 -6.11
C VAL A 138 -3.38 -6.70 -4.86
N PHE A 139 -2.69 -5.57 -4.79
CA PHE A 139 -2.84 -4.60 -3.71
C PHE A 139 -4.28 -4.09 -3.62
N GLN A 140 -4.87 -3.68 -4.76
CA GLN A 140 -6.28 -3.28 -4.82
C GLN A 140 -7.19 -4.39 -4.27
N CYS A 141 -7.00 -5.64 -4.72
CA CYS A 141 -7.79 -6.77 -4.23
C CYS A 141 -7.67 -6.97 -2.69
N ILE A 142 -6.47 -6.85 -2.13
CA ILE A 142 -6.23 -7.02 -0.68
C ILE A 142 -6.90 -5.90 0.15
N THR A 143 -7.05 -4.71 -0.41
CA THR A 143 -7.82 -3.62 0.23
C THR A 143 -9.33 -3.87 0.27
N MET A 144 -9.80 -5.00 -0.27
CA MET A 144 -11.21 -5.37 -0.42
C MET A 144 -12.04 -4.40 -1.26
N GLU A 145 -11.38 -3.63 -2.11
CA GLU A 145 -12.02 -2.71 -3.06
C GLU A 145 -11.82 -3.28 -4.47
N GLY A 146 -12.88 -3.34 -5.28
CA GLY A 146 -12.81 -3.82 -6.67
C GLY A 146 -12.42 -5.30 -6.87
N TRP A 147 -12.27 -6.10 -5.81
CA TRP A 147 -11.78 -7.49 -5.93
C TRP A 147 -12.78 -8.42 -6.63
N THR A 148 -14.09 -8.18 -6.46
CA THR A 148 -15.14 -8.95 -7.15
C THR A 148 -15.14 -8.66 -8.64
N ASP A 149 -14.90 -7.41 -9.03
CA ASP A 149 -14.83 -7.00 -10.42
C ASP A 149 -13.64 -7.69 -11.09
N MET A 150 -12.52 -7.77 -10.38
CA MET A 150 -11.34 -8.48 -10.84
C MET A 150 -11.56 -10.00 -11.00
N LEU A 151 -12.31 -10.62 -10.08
CA LEU A 151 -12.75 -12.00 -10.21
C LEU A 151 -13.68 -12.18 -11.43
N TYR A 152 -14.62 -11.26 -11.65
CA TYR A 152 -15.53 -11.32 -12.80
C TYR A 152 -14.81 -11.11 -14.13
N TYR A 153 -13.86 -10.18 -14.21
CA TYR A 153 -13.02 -10.02 -15.39
C TYR A 153 -12.23 -11.29 -15.71
N SER A 154 -11.67 -11.95 -14.69
CA SER A 154 -11.00 -13.23 -14.87
C SER A 154 -11.95 -14.33 -15.35
N ASN A 155 -13.18 -14.36 -14.83
CA ASN A 155 -14.21 -15.32 -15.22
C ASN A 155 -14.69 -15.10 -16.65
N ASP A 156 -14.83 -13.84 -17.06
CA ASP A 156 -15.24 -13.50 -18.42
C ASP A 156 -14.13 -13.84 -19.43
N ALA A 157 -12.86 -13.72 -19.05
CA ALA A 157 -11.71 -14.03 -19.92
C ALA A 157 -11.37 -15.53 -20.01
N LEU A 158 -11.41 -16.27 -18.90
CA LEU A 158 -10.94 -17.67 -18.80
C LEU A 158 -12.00 -18.67 -18.35
N GLY A 159 -13.16 -18.20 -17.88
CA GLY A 159 -14.22 -19.03 -17.32
C GLY A 159 -14.16 -19.17 -15.79
N SER A 160 -15.30 -19.48 -15.17
CA SER A 160 -15.46 -19.42 -13.70
C SER A 160 -14.90 -20.62 -12.91
N THR A 161 -14.42 -21.67 -13.57
CA THR A 161 -14.13 -22.96 -12.93
C THR A 161 -12.99 -22.91 -11.93
N TRP A 162 -11.90 -22.18 -12.22
CA TRP A 162 -10.66 -22.23 -11.43
C TRP A 162 -10.25 -20.90 -10.78
N ASN A 163 -10.80 -19.76 -11.23
CA ASN A 163 -10.36 -18.44 -10.75
C ASN A 163 -10.61 -18.21 -9.26
N TRP A 164 -11.69 -18.79 -8.71
CA TRP A 164 -12.01 -18.66 -7.29
C TRP A 164 -10.90 -19.23 -6.38
N LEU A 165 -10.13 -20.22 -6.83
CA LEU A 165 -8.99 -20.78 -6.08
C LEU A 165 -7.84 -19.79 -5.90
N TYR A 166 -7.73 -18.79 -6.76
CA TYR A 166 -6.74 -17.72 -6.62
C TYR A 166 -7.30 -16.59 -5.74
N TYR A 167 -8.49 -16.07 -6.07
CA TYR A 167 -9.05 -14.89 -5.40
C TYR A 167 -9.53 -15.16 -3.97
N VAL A 168 -10.10 -16.33 -3.66
CA VAL A 168 -10.61 -16.59 -2.30
C VAL A 168 -9.47 -16.67 -1.27
N PRO A 169 -8.39 -17.44 -1.47
CA PRO A 169 -7.25 -17.42 -0.55
C PRO A 169 -6.56 -16.06 -0.48
N LEU A 170 -6.47 -15.34 -1.61
CA LEU A 170 -5.92 -13.98 -1.65
C LEU A 170 -6.69 -13.06 -0.70
N ILE A 171 -8.03 -13.07 -0.73
CA ILE A 171 -8.86 -12.23 0.15
C ILE A 171 -8.80 -12.69 1.60
N ILE A 172 -8.82 -13.99 1.88
CA ILE A 172 -8.71 -14.51 3.26
C ILE A 172 -7.37 -14.09 3.88
N ILE A 173 -6.27 -14.30 3.15
CA ILE A 173 -4.93 -13.95 3.64
C ILE A 173 -4.76 -12.42 3.72
N GLY A 174 -5.18 -11.71 2.68
CA GLY A 174 -5.11 -10.24 2.61
C GLY A 174 -5.92 -9.55 3.72
N SER A 175 -7.16 -10.00 3.95
CA SER A 175 -8.03 -9.50 5.03
C SER A 175 -7.41 -9.70 6.41
N PHE A 176 -6.84 -10.88 6.66
CA PHE A 176 -6.15 -11.18 7.91
C PHE A 176 -4.98 -10.23 8.14
N PHE A 177 -4.17 -9.97 7.11
CA PHE A 177 -3.08 -9.01 7.21
C PHE A 177 -3.56 -7.57 7.43
N MET A 178 -4.61 -7.13 6.74
CA MET A 178 -5.18 -5.79 6.93
C MET A 178 -5.69 -5.58 8.35
N LEU A 179 -6.41 -6.57 8.91
CA LEU A 179 -6.86 -6.53 10.30
C LEU A 179 -5.68 -6.52 11.28
N ASN A 180 -4.66 -7.34 11.05
CA ASN A 180 -3.47 -7.37 11.90
C ASN A 180 -2.68 -6.06 11.85
N LEU A 181 -2.64 -5.39 10.70
CA LEU A 181 -2.02 -4.07 10.57
C LEU A 181 -2.79 -3.03 11.40
N VAL A 182 -4.11 -3.00 11.30
CA VAL A 182 -4.96 -2.08 12.09
C VAL A 182 -4.79 -2.35 13.59
N LEU A 183 -4.85 -3.62 14.01
CA LEU A 183 -4.63 -4.01 15.40
C LEU A 183 -3.22 -3.67 15.88
N GLY A 184 -2.21 -3.83 15.03
CA GLY A 184 -0.83 -3.45 15.32
C GLY A 184 -0.65 -1.95 15.57
N VAL A 185 -1.24 -1.10 14.72
CA VAL A 185 -1.22 0.36 14.91
C VAL A 185 -1.92 0.73 16.22
N LEU A 186 -3.14 0.25 16.43
CA LEU A 186 -3.95 0.58 17.60
C LEU A 186 -3.28 0.10 18.90
N SER A 187 -2.75 -1.12 18.89
CA SER A 187 -2.01 -1.67 20.02
C SER A 187 -0.75 -0.87 20.33
N GLY A 188 -0.01 -0.45 19.30
CA GLY A 188 1.17 0.40 19.46
C GLY A 188 0.85 1.76 20.09
N GLU A 189 -0.20 2.43 19.62
CA GLU A 189 -0.65 3.70 20.19
C GLU A 189 -1.20 3.55 21.61
N PHE A 190 -1.98 2.49 21.88
CA PHE A 190 -2.46 2.22 23.24
C PHE A 190 -1.32 1.87 24.21
N ALA A 191 -0.32 1.12 23.76
CA ALA A 191 0.85 0.80 24.58
C ALA A 191 1.64 2.07 24.93
N LYS A 192 1.85 2.95 23.96
CA LYS A 192 2.54 4.23 24.14
C LYS A 192 1.78 5.19 25.06
N GLU A 193 0.45 5.29 24.91
CA GLU A 193 -0.36 6.13 25.79
C GLU A 193 -0.41 5.57 27.22
N ARG A 194 -0.52 4.24 27.36
CA ARG A 194 -0.44 3.57 28.66
C ARG A 194 0.90 3.85 29.37
N GLU A 195 2.02 3.74 28.65
CA GLU A 195 3.35 4.05 29.18
C GLU A 195 3.46 5.52 29.63
N ARG A 196 2.87 6.45 28.87
CA ARG A 196 2.84 7.87 29.23
C ARG A 196 2.06 8.14 30.52
N VAL A 197 0.91 7.48 30.69
CA VAL A 197 0.09 7.60 31.91
C VAL A 197 0.81 6.99 33.11
N GLU A 198 1.44 5.82 32.93
CA GLU A 198 2.19 5.13 33.97
C GLU A 198 3.38 5.97 34.46
N ASN A 199 4.21 6.49 33.54
CA ASN A 199 5.33 7.39 33.86
C ASN A 199 4.87 8.67 34.60
N ARG A 200 3.72 9.25 34.21
CA ARG A 200 3.15 10.41 34.89
C ARG A 200 2.69 10.07 36.31
N SER A 201 2.09 8.89 36.49
CA SER A 201 1.66 8.39 37.80
C SER A 201 2.84 8.15 38.72
N GLU A 202 3.91 7.53 38.22
CA GLU A 202 5.15 7.31 38.97
C GLU A 202 5.82 8.63 39.39
N PHE A 203 5.91 9.59 38.46
CA PHE A 203 6.44 10.92 38.77
C PHE A 203 5.63 11.63 39.88
N LEU A 204 4.30 11.53 39.85
CA LEU A 204 3.44 12.10 40.88
C LEU A 204 3.61 11.40 42.23
N LYS A 205 3.82 10.08 42.26
CA LYS A 205 4.11 9.32 43.49
C LYS A 205 5.46 9.74 44.08
N LEU A 206 6.50 9.82 43.26
CA LEU A 206 7.84 10.27 43.67
C LEU A 206 7.80 11.67 44.30
N ARG A 207 7.07 12.61 43.68
CA ARG A 207 6.89 13.97 44.24
C ARG A 207 6.19 13.96 45.60
N ARG A 208 5.14 13.16 45.78
CA ARG A 208 4.46 13.04 47.07
C ARG A 208 5.39 12.48 48.14
N GLN A 209 6.20 11.48 47.80
CA GLN A 209 7.14 10.86 48.73
C GLN A 209 8.24 11.85 49.16
N GLN A 210 8.84 12.59 48.22
CA GLN A 210 9.80 13.65 48.51
C GLN A 210 9.20 14.83 49.29
N GLN A 211 7.90 15.08 49.17
CA GLN A 211 7.22 16.11 49.95
C GLN A 211 7.08 15.65 51.41
N ILE A 212 6.61 14.42 51.63
CA ILE A 212 6.46 13.82 52.96
C ILE A 212 7.80 13.73 53.69
N GLU A 213 8.87 13.33 52.98
CA GLU A 213 10.22 13.25 53.54
C GLU A 213 10.72 14.62 54.01
N ARG A 214 10.52 15.68 53.20
CA ARG A 214 10.86 17.06 53.59
C ARG A 214 10.04 17.59 54.76
N GLU A 215 8.75 17.25 54.82
CA GLU A 215 7.90 17.62 55.96
C GLU A 215 8.36 16.91 57.25
N LEU A 216 8.74 15.64 57.15
CA LEU A 216 9.27 14.85 58.28
C LEU A 216 10.59 15.41 58.81
N ASP A 217 11.54 15.74 57.91
CA ASP A 217 12.83 16.33 58.29
C ASP A 217 12.64 17.68 58.99
N GLY A 218 11.75 18.53 58.47
CA GLY A 218 11.43 19.81 59.11
C GLY A 218 10.84 19.65 60.52
N TYR A 219 10.06 18.59 60.76
CA TYR A 219 9.52 18.30 62.09
C TYR A 219 10.60 17.77 63.03
N LEU A 220 11.53 16.95 62.54
CA LEU A 220 12.68 16.47 63.32
C LEU A 220 13.60 17.61 63.74
N GLU A 221 13.93 18.52 62.82
CA GLU A 221 14.73 19.70 63.13
C GLU A 221 14.07 20.58 64.21
N TRP A 222 12.74 20.73 64.15
CA TRP A 222 12.00 21.47 65.17
C TRP A 222 12.09 20.80 66.55
N ILE A 223 11.94 19.47 66.63
CA ILE A 223 12.04 18.70 67.88
C ILE A 223 13.47 18.75 68.44
N CYS A 224 14.50 18.63 67.62
CA CYS A 224 15.90 18.62 68.08
C CYS A 224 16.42 19.98 68.55
N LYS A 225 15.72 21.07 68.22
CA LYS A 225 16.09 22.43 68.58
C LYS A 225 15.41 22.93 69.88
N ALA A 226 14.42 22.20 70.36
CA ALA A 226 13.70 22.44 71.62
C ALA A 226 14.32 21.63 72.77
#